data_AF-A0A8B9SZ99-F1
#
_entry.id   AF-A0A8B9SZ99-F1
#
_cell.length_a   1.000
_cell.length_b   1.000
_cell.length_c   1.000
_cell.angle_alpha   90.00
_cell.angle_beta   90.00
_cell.angle_gamma   90.00
#
_symmetry.space_group_name_H-M   'P 1'
#
loop_
_entity.id
_entity.type
_entity.pdbx_description
1 polymer ?
#
loop_
_entity_poly.entity_id
_entity_poly.type
_entity_poly.pdbx_seq_one_letter_code
_entity_poly.pdbx_strand_id
1 'polypeptide(L)'
;MAPRQPGLPRAVLRWLQSLDLPACPRHCRRDFSNGYLVAEILARYFPAEIRSRACGTGSSLPTKLSNWARLQRFFAKHNLSVAQELIEGTIHCKPGAAERLVQDIYSLLTNRCIKSLQDREIDFTDYCYQTQLPMVARSTASKAIKNNIRLTEIMMEPSVTINRQKANAVINMHMRMRMQEREEDPRRFNIKRSFRHHTVYHLNCTTSSTNIASIPKEKAFAPSYSSGKTDKTDVHYEELQEQQADRSSVMMVI
;
A
#
# COMPACT_ATOMS: atom_id res chain seq x y z
N MET A 1 -9.54 11.84 -11.00
CA MET A 1 -8.07 11.73 -10.81
C MET A 1 -7.81 11.58 -9.32
N ALA A 2 -7.21 10.48 -8.87
CA ALA A 2 -6.80 10.37 -7.46
C ALA A 2 -5.74 11.44 -7.14
N PRO A 3 -5.73 12.03 -5.94
CA PRO A 3 -4.74 13.06 -5.61
C PRO A 3 -3.36 12.44 -5.71
N ARG A 4 -2.50 13.02 -6.56
CA ARG A 4 -1.07 12.73 -6.52
C ARG A 4 -0.63 12.99 -5.08
N GLN A 5 -0.05 11.99 -4.42
CA GLN A 5 0.51 12.18 -3.09
C GLN A 5 1.34 13.47 -3.11
N PRO A 6 1.07 14.43 -2.20
CA PRO A 6 1.76 15.70 -2.23
C PRO A 6 3.25 15.38 -2.07
N GLY A 7 4.06 15.88 -3.01
CA GLY A 7 5.49 15.96 -2.80
C GLY A 7 5.79 16.77 -1.53
N LEU A 8 7.08 16.93 -1.22
CA LEU A 8 7.48 17.70 -0.05
C LEU A 8 6.81 19.09 -0.04
N PRO A 9 6.31 19.56 1.13
CA PRO A 9 5.73 20.89 1.24
C PRO A 9 6.72 21.97 0.80
N ARG A 10 6.23 23.07 0.21
CA ARG A 10 7.08 24.17 -0.29
C ARG A 10 8.05 24.73 0.75
N ALA A 11 7.67 24.73 2.04
CA ALA A 11 8.56 25.15 3.12
C ALA A 11 9.77 24.21 3.26
N VAL A 12 9.54 22.90 3.20
CA VAL A 12 10.59 21.87 3.29
C VAL A 12 11.48 21.88 2.05
N LEU A 13 10.92 22.07 0.87
CA LEU A 13 11.71 22.19 -0.37
C LEU A 13 12.66 23.40 -0.31
N ARG A 14 12.16 24.57 0.11
CA ARG A 14 13.00 25.77 0.28
C ARG A 14 14.09 25.55 1.34
N TRP A 15 13.74 24.89 2.43
CA TRP A 15 14.70 24.53 3.47
C TRP A 15 15.81 23.63 2.92
N LEU A 16 15.47 22.54 2.23
CA LEU A 16 16.46 21.66 1.61
C LEU A 16 17.38 22.40 0.62
N GLN A 17 16.83 23.32 -0.15
CA GLN A 17 17.60 24.16 -1.08
C GLN A 17 18.56 25.10 -0.34
N SER A 18 18.16 25.64 0.82
CA SER A 18 19.02 26.54 1.62
C SER A 18 20.19 25.86 2.32
N LEU A 19 20.24 24.53 2.35
CA LEU A 19 21.31 23.76 3.01
C LEU A 19 22.53 23.51 2.11
N ASP A 20 22.48 23.96 0.85
CA ASP A 20 23.54 23.76 -0.16
C ASP A 20 24.04 22.31 -0.22
N LEU A 21 23.10 21.36 -0.23
CA LEU A 21 23.40 19.93 -0.30
C LEU A 21 24.11 19.58 -1.61
N PRO A 22 25.03 18.59 -1.61
CA PRO A 22 25.80 18.21 -2.80
C PRO A 22 24.91 17.73 -3.95
N ALA A 23 23.71 17.23 -3.65
CA ALA A 23 22.68 16.92 -4.64
C ALA A 23 21.31 17.35 -4.11
N CYS A 24 20.58 18.13 -4.91
CA CYS A 24 19.18 18.42 -4.63
C CYS A 24 18.33 17.16 -4.92
N PRO A 25 17.56 16.63 -3.95
CA PRO A 25 16.77 15.43 -4.15
C PRO A 25 15.67 15.68 -5.19
N ARG A 26 15.71 14.97 -6.31
CA ARG A 26 14.67 15.01 -7.35
C ARG A 26 13.63 13.92 -7.12
N HIS A 27 14.06 12.79 -6.55
CA HIS A 27 13.22 11.63 -6.27
C HIS A 27 13.35 11.27 -4.80
N CYS A 28 12.62 11.98 -3.93
CA CYS A 28 12.73 11.89 -2.47
C CYS A 28 12.81 10.43 -1.98
N ARG A 29 11.90 9.56 -2.41
CA ARG A 29 11.91 8.13 -2.05
C ARG A 29 13.23 7.42 -2.34
N ARG A 30 13.80 7.64 -3.53
CA ARG A 30 15.04 6.97 -3.93
C ARG A 30 16.24 7.60 -3.23
N ASP A 31 16.31 8.93 -3.29
CA ASP A 31 17.48 9.70 -2.89
C ASP A 31 17.69 9.65 -1.37
N PHE A 32 16.61 9.65 -0.58
CA PHE A 32 16.69 9.51 0.87
C PHE A 32 16.81 8.05 1.35
N SER A 33 16.46 7.05 0.53
CA SER A 33 16.48 5.64 0.97
C SER A 33 17.84 5.13 1.47
N ASN A 34 18.94 5.70 0.97
CA ASN A 34 20.28 5.31 1.37
C ASN A 34 20.72 5.89 2.73
N GLY A 35 20.09 6.97 3.18
CA GLY A 35 20.48 7.68 4.41
C GLY A 35 21.63 8.68 4.22
N TYR A 36 22.42 8.61 3.14
CA TYR A 36 23.49 9.59 2.88
C TYR A 36 23.01 11.04 2.87
N LEU A 37 21.92 11.35 2.16
CA LEU A 37 21.36 12.71 2.17
C LEU A 37 20.87 13.15 3.55
N VAL A 38 20.36 12.23 4.36
CA VAL A 38 19.99 12.54 5.75
C VAL A 38 21.23 12.88 6.57
N ALA A 39 22.31 12.12 6.40
CA ALA A 39 23.59 12.41 7.06
C ALA A 39 24.15 13.78 6.63
N GLU A 40 24.07 14.13 5.35
CA GLU A 40 24.48 15.45 4.83
C GLU A 40 23.65 16.59 5.45
N ILE A 41 22.33 16.43 5.53
CA ILE A 41 21.46 17.41 6.20
C ILE A 41 21.90 17.60 7.66
N LEU A 42 22.05 16.51 8.40
CA LEU A 42 22.42 16.58 9.81
C LEU A 42 23.84 17.14 9.99
N ALA A 43 24.77 16.88 9.07
CA ALA A 43 26.12 17.44 9.11
C ALA A 43 26.14 18.97 8.98
N ARG A 44 25.10 19.59 8.39
CA ARG A 44 24.97 21.06 8.38
C ARG A 44 24.61 21.65 9.74
N TYR A 45 23.89 20.88 10.55
CA TYR A 45 23.50 21.27 11.91
C TYR A 45 24.53 20.84 12.96
N PHE A 46 25.22 19.72 12.72
CA PHE A 46 26.15 19.08 13.65
C PHE A 46 27.50 18.75 12.96
N PRO A 47 28.26 19.77 12.49
CA PRO A 47 29.44 19.55 11.64
C PRO A 47 30.59 18.81 12.34
N ALA A 48 30.71 18.93 13.66
CA ALA A 48 31.74 18.24 14.45
C ALA A 48 31.42 16.76 14.69
N GLU A 49 30.14 16.37 14.61
CA GLU A 49 29.66 15.07 15.11
C GLU A 49 29.33 14.09 13.99
N ILE A 50 28.92 14.61 12.82
CA ILE A 50 28.62 13.78 11.66
C ILE A 50 29.68 13.95 10.59
N ARG A 51 30.45 12.88 10.39
CA ARG A 51 31.26 12.70 9.19
C ARG A 51 30.41 12.05 8.11
N SER A 52 29.77 12.85 7.27
CA SER A 52 28.91 12.38 6.17
C SER A 52 29.68 11.53 5.16
N ARG A 53 30.96 11.84 4.91
CA ARG A 53 31.90 11.04 4.09
C ARG A 53 32.07 9.58 4.55
N ALA A 54 31.72 9.27 5.79
CA ALA A 54 31.77 7.90 6.32
C ALA A 54 30.45 7.13 6.09
N CYS A 55 29.46 7.70 5.41
CA CYS A 55 28.30 6.97 4.87
C CYS A 55 28.60 6.53 3.43
N GLY A 56 28.30 5.27 3.12
CA GLY A 56 28.51 4.73 1.78
C GLY A 56 27.45 5.22 0.79
N THR A 57 27.84 5.62 -0.41
CA THR A 57 26.93 6.07 -1.48
C THR A 57 26.29 4.91 -2.28
N GLY A 58 26.66 3.66 -1.96
CA GLY A 58 26.16 2.47 -2.64
C GLY A 58 24.66 2.22 -2.46
N SER A 59 23.99 1.70 -3.48
CA SER A 59 22.53 1.48 -3.47
C SER A 59 22.09 0.12 -2.91
N SER A 60 23.03 -0.74 -2.49
CA SER A 60 22.72 -2.09 -2.00
C SER A 60 22.03 -2.04 -0.64
N LEU A 61 21.14 -3.00 -0.37
CA LEU A 61 20.40 -3.06 0.90
C LEU A 61 21.33 -3.09 2.13
N PRO A 62 22.42 -3.89 2.17
CA PRO A 62 23.36 -3.86 3.30
C PRO A 62 24.00 -2.49 3.54
N THR A 63 24.36 -1.77 2.48
CA THR A 63 24.90 -0.40 2.61
C THR A 63 23.87 0.55 3.19
N LYS A 64 22.60 0.48 2.74
CA LYS A 64 21.51 1.27 3.33
C LYS A 64 21.37 0.97 4.81
N LEU A 65 21.27 -0.31 5.19
CA LEU A 65 21.10 -0.72 6.59
C LEU A 65 22.25 -0.23 7.48
N SER A 66 23.50 -0.33 7.01
CA SER A 66 24.67 0.17 7.74
C SER A 66 24.62 1.69 7.95
N ASN A 67 24.27 2.45 6.90
CA ASN A 67 24.12 3.91 7.00
C ASN A 67 23.01 4.29 7.99
N TRP A 68 21.85 3.64 7.92
CA TRP A 68 20.72 3.90 8.81
C TRP A 68 20.99 3.50 10.25
N ALA A 69 21.70 2.40 10.50
CA ALA A 69 22.12 2.03 11.85
C ALA A 69 22.98 3.12 12.51
N ARG A 70 23.84 3.78 11.73
CA ARG A 70 24.64 4.92 12.21
C ARG A 70 23.77 6.15 12.48
N LEU A 71 22.81 6.44 11.61
CA LEU A 71 21.85 7.54 11.80
C LEU A 71 20.96 7.32 13.03
N GLN A 72 20.49 6.09 13.27
CA GLN A 72 19.69 5.75 14.46
C GLN A 72 20.46 6.00 15.75
N ARG A 73 21.74 5.62 15.81
CA ARG A 73 22.61 5.95 16.97
C ARG A 73 22.76 7.45 17.16
N PHE A 74 22.89 8.19 16.06
CA PHE A 74 22.93 9.65 16.10
C PHE A 74 21.62 10.25 16.63
N PHE A 75 20.47 9.80 16.13
CA PHE A 75 19.16 10.24 16.60
C PHE A 75 18.98 9.98 18.10
N ALA A 76 19.35 8.79 18.57
CA ALA A 76 19.31 8.44 19.99
C ALA A 76 20.22 9.36 20.83
N LYS A 77 21.45 9.62 20.37
CA LYS A 77 22.40 10.50 21.06
C LYS A 77 21.88 11.94 21.23
N HIS A 78 21.17 12.46 20.22
CA HIS A 78 20.67 13.84 20.19
C HIS A 78 19.21 13.99 20.63
N ASN A 79 18.59 12.92 21.16
CA ASN A 79 17.18 12.90 21.55
C ASN A 79 16.22 13.31 20.40
N LEU A 80 16.58 12.96 19.16
CA LEU A 80 15.75 13.19 17.98
C LEU A 80 14.77 12.02 17.85
N SER A 81 13.51 12.26 18.20
CA SER A 81 12.46 11.22 18.12
C SER A 81 11.98 11.05 16.68
N VAL A 82 12.46 9.99 16.03
CA VAL A 82 12.06 9.59 14.67
C VAL A 82 11.47 8.19 14.74
N ALA A 83 10.25 8.00 14.22
CA ALA A 83 9.58 6.71 14.28
C ALA A 83 10.35 5.63 13.49
N GLN A 84 10.51 4.45 14.09
CA GLN A 84 11.23 3.35 13.50
C GLN A 84 10.60 2.88 12.17
N GLU A 85 9.27 2.83 12.13
CA GLU A 85 8.51 2.45 10.95
C GLU A 85 8.79 3.39 9.76
N LEU A 86 9.00 4.70 10.01
CA LEU A 86 9.37 5.66 8.97
C LEU A 86 10.76 5.42 8.41
N ILE A 87 11.71 5.06 9.27
CA ILE A 87 13.07 4.70 8.86
C ILE A 87 13.03 3.47 7.97
N GLU A 88 12.34 2.41 8.42
CA GLU A 88 12.17 1.17 7.66
C GLU A 88 11.45 1.42 6.33
N GLY A 89 10.33 2.15 6.37
CA GLY A 89 9.61 2.54 5.17
C GLY A 89 10.50 3.31 4.19
N THR A 90 11.38 4.17 4.68
CA THR A 90 12.33 4.94 3.85
C THR A 90 13.40 4.05 3.23
N ILE A 91 14.01 3.14 4.00
CA ILE A 91 14.99 2.14 3.51
C ILE A 91 14.42 1.35 2.34
N HIS A 92 13.16 0.91 2.47
CA HIS A 92 12.45 0.09 1.50
C HIS A 92 11.77 0.89 0.38
N CYS A 93 11.96 2.22 0.35
CA CYS A 93 11.33 3.11 -0.62
C CYS A 93 9.78 2.99 -0.63
N LYS A 94 9.14 2.79 0.52
CA LYS A 94 7.67 2.85 0.63
C LYS A 94 7.16 4.22 0.18
N PRO A 95 5.99 4.29 -0.47
CA PRO A 95 5.41 5.57 -0.87
C PRO A 95 5.09 6.41 0.38
N GLY A 96 5.47 7.68 0.38
CA GLY A 96 5.19 8.63 1.46
C GLY A 96 6.14 8.55 2.66
N ALA A 97 6.91 7.48 2.82
CA ALA A 97 7.81 7.30 3.97
C ALA A 97 8.94 8.33 4.00
N ALA A 98 9.68 8.46 2.90
CA ALA A 98 10.78 9.42 2.80
C ALA A 98 10.28 10.85 2.93
N GLU A 99 9.15 11.18 2.29
CA GLU A 99 8.55 12.50 2.34
C GLU A 99 8.12 12.87 3.77
N ARG A 100 7.52 11.91 4.49
CA ARG A 100 7.12 12.10 5.89
C ARG A 100 8.34 12.22 6.79
N LEU A 101 9.34 11.37 6.62
CA LEU A 101 10.58 11.41 7.39
C LEU A 101 11.29 12.77 7.27
N VAL A 102 11.43 13.29 6.05
CA VAL A 102 12.10 14.59 5.82
C VAL A 102 11.30 15.74 6.46
N GLN A 103 9.97 15.65 6.48
CA GLN A 103 9.12 16.62 7.18
C GLN A 103 9.31 16.56 8.71
N ASP A 104 9.45 15.36 9.27
CA ASP A 104 9.71 15.17 10.69
C ASP A 104 11.11 15.71 11.05
N ILE A 105 12.13 15.40 10.25
CA ILE A 105 13.49 15.95 10.42
C ILE A 105 13.50 17.48 10.32
N TYR A 106 12.81 18.05 9.33
CA TYR A 106 12.66 19.51 9.23
C TYR A 106 12.07 20.10 10.51
N SER A 107 11.01 19.48 11.03
CA SER A 107 10.32 19.96 12.23
C SER A 107 11.21 19.87 13.45
N LEU A 108 11.96 18.77 13.60
CA LEU A 108 12.90 18.54 14.69
C LEU A 108 14.09 19.52 14.67
N LEU A 109 14.65 19.82 13.49
CA LEU A 109 15.83 20.67 13.37
C LEU A 109 15.51 22.17 13.37
N THR A 110 14.31 22.56 12.90
CA THR A 110 13.93 23.98 12.78
C THR A 110 12.95 24.45 13.84
N ASN A 111 12.43 23.54 14.67
CA ASN A 111 11.32 23.79 15.62
C ASN A 111 10.08 24.39 14.96
N ARG A 112 9.85 24.13 13.67
CA ARG A 112 8.69 24.61 12.90
C ARG A 112 7.75 23.44 12.63
N CYS A 113 6.47 23.59 12.95
CA CYS A 113 5.48 22.55 12.66
C CYS A 113 4.93 22.67 11.23
N ILE A 114 4.69 21.53 10.61
CA ILE A 114 3.94 21.43 9.35
C ILE A 114 2.53 20.94 9.70
N LYS A 115 1.52 21.77 9.45
CA LYS A 115 0.11 21.48 9.78
C LYS A 115 -0.40 20.14 9.22
N SER A 116 0.20 19.61 8.15
CA SER A 116 -0.18 18.33 7.53
C SER A 116 0.26 17.08 8.31
N LEU A 117 1.09 17.18 9.35
CA LEU A 117 1.70 16.02 10.01
C LEU A 117 0.84 15.41 11.13
N GLN A 118 -0.11 16.15 11.69
CA GLN A 118 -0.72 15.79 12.96
C GLN A 118 -1.85 14.74 12.86
N ASP A 119 -2.49 14.59 11.69
CA ASP A 119 -3.78 13.86 11.61
C ASP A 119 -3.76 12.56 10.80
N ARG A 120 -2.60 12.09 10.32
CA ARG A 120 -2.54 10.83 9.53
C ARG A 120 -1.77 9.76 10.26
N GLU A 121 -2.47 8.68 10.63
CA GLU A 121 -1.86 7.39 10.89
C GLU A 121 -0.97 7.00 9.71
N ILE A 122 0.23 6.53 10.03
CA ILE A 122 1.23 6.18 9.03
C ILE A 122 0.99 4.72 8.66
N ASP A 123 0.10 4.49 7.70
CA ASP A 123 -0.02 3.18 7.08
C ASP A 123 0.81 3.18 5.78
N PHE A 124 1.96 2.51 5.76
CA PHE A 124 2.77 2.35 4.53
C PHE A 124 2.14 1.38 3.52
N THR A 125 0.83 1.23 3.60
CA THR A 125 0.02 0.39 2.74
C THR A 125 -0.63 1.25 1.65
N ASP A 126 -1.17 0.61 0.62
CA ASP A 126 -1.96 1.32 -0.39
C ASP A 126 -3.43 1.52 0.00
N TYR A 127 -3.83 1.16 1.24
CA TYR A 127 -5.22 1.17 1.71
C TYR A 127 -5.92 2.51 1.50
N CYS A 128 -5.37 3.61 2.04
CA CYS A 128 -5.94 4.95 1.91
C CYS A 128 -6.17 5.37 0.44
N TYR A 129 -5.29 4.92 -0.46
CA TYR A 129 -5.44 5.17 -1.89
C TYR A 129 -6.55 4.30 -2.49
N GLN A 130 -6.60 3.00 -2.16
CA GLN A 130 -7.61 2.08 -2.68
C GLN A 130 -9.04 2.45 -2.23
N THR A 131 -9.22 2.92 -0.99
CA THR A 131 -10.54 3.29 -0.47
C THR A 131 -11.14 4.48 -1.22
N GLN A 132 -10.31 5.42 -1.67
CA GLN A 132 -10.73 6.60 -2.44
C GLN A 132 -11.03 6.30 -3.91
N LEU A 133 -10.58 5.16 -4.43
CA LEU A 133 -10.80 4.79 -5.82
C LEU A 133 -12.21 4.22 -6.04
N PRO A 134 -12.82 4.49 -7.21
CA PRO A 134 -14.02 3.79 -7.61
C PRO A 134 -13.74 2.30 -7.76
N MET A 135 -14.76 1.49 -7.52
CA MET A 135 -14.67 0.02 -7.46
C MET A 135 -13.97 -0.63 -8.67
N VAL A 136 -14.20 -0.10 -9.87
CA VAL A 136 -13.61 -0.59 -11.14
C VAL A 136 -12.10 -0.33 -11.28
N ALA A 137 -11.55 0.63 -10.52
CA ALA A 137 -10.16 1.07 -10.64
C ALA A 137 -9.26 0.54 -9.51
N ARG A 138 -9.84 -0.15 -8.52
CA ARG A 138 -9.10 -0.74 -7.40
C ARG A 138 -8.15 -1.85 -7.87
N SER A 139 -7.08 -2.05 -7.12
CA SER A 139 -6.04 -3.03 -7.45
C SER A 139 -6.54 -4.48 -7.38
N THR A 140 -5.97 -5.36 -8.20
CA THR A 140 -6.12 -6.81 -8.05
C THR A 140 -5.27 -7.33 -6.89
N ALA A 141 -5.54 -8.54 -6.38
CA ALA A 141 -4.77 -9.14 -5.28
C ALA A 141 -3.25 -9.15 -5.53
N SER A 142 -2.81 -9.58 -6.72
CA SER A 142 -1.39 -9.57 -7.09
C SER A 142 -0.79 -8.17 -7.13
N LYS A 143 -1.58 -7.17 -7.56
CA LYS A 143 -1.14 -5.77 -7.56
C LYS A 143 -1.08 -5.20 -6.15
N ALA A 144 -2.02 -5.56 -5.28
CA ALA A 144 -1.99 -5.19 -3.87
C ALA A 144 -0.72 -5.73 -3.19
N ILE A 145 -0.34 -7.00 -3.41
CA ILE A 145 0.92 -7.55 -2.90
C ILE A 145 2.12 -6.71 -3.40
N LYS A 146 2.19 -6.44 -4.69
CA LYS A 146 3.29 -5.64 -5.29
C LYS A 146 3.36 -4.20 -4.76
N ASN A 147 2.22 -3.60 -4.44
CA ASN A 147 2.17 -2.24 -3.92
C ASN A 147 2.61 -2.17 -2.45
N ASN A 148 2.23 -3.19 -1.66
CA ASN A 148 2.41 -3.22 -0.22
C ASN A 148 3.70 -3.90 0.23
N ILE A 149 4.28 -4.81 -0.54
CA ILE A 149 5.50 -5.56 -0.16
C ILE A 149 6.61 -5.28 -1.17
N ARG A 150 7.75 -4.79 -0.67
CA ARG A 150 8.95 -4.50 -1.46
C ARG A 150 9.89 -5.69 -1.42
N LEU A 151 10.60 -5.89 -2.53
CA LEU A 151 11.63 -6.94 -2.62
C LEU A 151 12.68 -6.83 -1.51
N THR A 152 13.07 -5.60 -1.16
CA THR A 152 14.06 -5.36 -0.10
C THR A 152 13.55 -5.73 1.29
N GLU A 153 12.24 -5.72 1.54
CA GLU A 153 11.68 -6.23 2.81
C GLU A 153 11.80 -7.74 2.89
N ILE A 154 11.56 -8.44 1.77
CA ILE A 154 11.73 -9.89 1.67
C ILE A 154 13.21 -10.27 1.81
N MET A 155 14.13 -9.47 1.26
CA MET A 155 15.57 -9.71 1.40
C MET A 155 16.08 -9.44 2.82
N MET A 156 15.48 -8.47 3.53
CA MET A 156 15.84 -8.14 4.92
C MET A 156 15.34 -9.19 5.90
N GLU A 157 14.16 -9.75 5.65
CA GLU A 157 13.53 -10.78 6.47
C GLU A 157 13.71 -12.16 5.81
N PRO A 158 14.73 -12.96 6.18
CA PRO A 158 14.99 -14.25 5.53
C PRO A 158 13.94 -15.31 5.85
N SER A 159 13.11 -15.12 6.88
CA SER A 159 12.08 -16.08 7.26
C SER A 159 10.94 -16.15 6.25
N VAL A 160 10.84 -17.29 5.57
CA VAL A 160 9.76 -17.57 4.60
C VAL A 160 8.39 -17.53 5.27
N THR A 161 8.28 -17.96 6.54
CA THR A 161 7.02 -17.95 7.28
C THR A 161 6.51 -16.55 7.53
N ILE A 162 7.39 -15.63 7.95
CA ILE A 162 7.03 -14.22 8.18
C ILE A 162 6.63 -13.56 6.87
N ASN A 163 7.38 -13.79 5.79
CA ASN A 163 7.05 -13.23 4.47
C ASN A 163 5.71 -13.76 3.95
N ARG A 164 5.40 -15.04 4.19
CA ARG A 164 4.09 -15.64 3.88
C ARG A 164 2.96 -15.00 4.70
N GLN A 165 3.18 -14.79 5.99
CA GLN A 165 2.22 -14.10 6.86
C GLN A 165 1.95 -12.66 6.39
N LYS A 166 3.00 -11.90 6.02
CA LYS A 166 2.87 -10.55 5.43
C LYS A 166 2.05 -10.57 4.15
N ALA A 167 2.32 -11.51 3.24
CA ALA A 167 1.55 -11.68 2.01
C ALA A 167 0.07 -12.02 2.29
N ASN A 168 -0.19 -12.94 3.22
CA ASN A 168 -1.54 -13.32 3.62
C ASN A 168 -2.30 -12.14 4.26
N ALA A 169 -1.63 -11.29 5.05
CA ALA A 169 -2.26 -10.09 5.62
C ALA A 169 -2.75 -9.14 4.52
N VAL A 170 -1.95 -8.92 3.47
CA VAL A 170 -2.33 -8.10 2.31
C VAL A 170 -3.48 -8.74 1.53
N ILE A 171 -3.45 -10.07 1.32
CA ILE A 171 -4.54 -10.80 0.66
C ILE A 171 -5.83 -10.67 1.47
N ASN A 172 -5.78 -10.87 2.78
CA ASN A 172 -6.95 -10.79 3.65
C ASN A 172 -7.54 -9.38 3.68
N MET A 173 -6.69 -8.33 3.68
CA MET A 173 -7.15 -6.95 3.54
C MET A 173 -7.86 -6.73 2.19
N HIS A 174 -7.26 -7.22 1.09
CA HIS A 174 -7.85 -7.12 -0.24
C HIS A 174 -9.20 -7.85 -0.32
N MET A 175 -9.29 -9.07 0.22
CA MET A 175 -10.54 -9.84 0.23
C MET A 175 -11.65 -9.13 1.01
N ARG A 176 -11.32 -8.52 2.15
CA ARG A 176 -12.27 -7.70 2.93
C ARG A 176 -12.83 -6.54 2.11
N MET A 177 -11.98 -5.79 1.39
CA MET A 177 -12.46 -4.72 0.51
C MET A 177 -13.40 -5.27 -0.58
N ARG A 178 -13.06 -6.41 -1.20
CA ARG A 178 -13.90 -7.04 -2.23
C ARG A 178 -15.21 -7.60 -1.68
N MET A 179 -15.27 -7.97 -0.41
CA MET A 179 -16.52 -8.37 0.26
C MET A 179 -17.39 -7.14 0.52
N GLN A 180 -16.82 -6.07 1.07
CA GLN A 180 -17.54 -4.82 1.31
C GLN A 180 -18.15 -4.25 0.03
N GLU A 181 -17.41 -4.26 -1.08
CA GLU A 181 -17.91 -3.84 -2.39
C GLU A 181 -19.16 -4.61 -2.85
N ARG A 182 -19.19 -5.92 -2.56
CA ARG A 182 -20.31 -6.80 -2.90
C ARG A 182 -21.55 -6.51 -2.05
N GLU A 183 -21.34 -6.09 -0.81
CA GLU A 183 -22.39 -5.67 0.11
C GLU A 183 -22.96 -4.30 -0.25
N GLU A 184 -22.09 -3.36 -0.68
CA GLU A 184 -22.46 -1.99 -1.08
C GLU A 184 -23.26 -1.95 -2.39
N ASP A 185 -22.96 -2.83 -3.36
CA ASP A 185 -23.71 -2.92 -4.63
C ASP A 185 -24.07 -4.37 -5.01
N PRO A 186 -25.07 -4.98 -4.34
CA PRO A 186 -25.45 -6.36 -4.59
C PRO A 186 -25.97 -6.60 -6.02
N ARG A 187 -26.55 -5.56 -6.65
CA ARG A 187 -27.11 -5.64 -8.00
C ARG A 187 -26.00 -5.83 -9.03
N ARG A 188 -24.91 -5.07 -8.92
CA ARG A 188 -23.75 -5.20 -9.81
C ARG A 188 -23.12 -6.59 -9.79
N PHE A 189 -23.14 -7.26 -8.65
CA PHE A 189 -22.53 -8.59 -8.48
C PHE A 189 -23.52 -9.76 -8.62
N ASN A 190 -24.75 -9.50 -9.08
CA ASN A 190 -25.80 -10.52 -9.21
C ASN A 190 -26.03 -11.31 -7.90
N ILE A 191 -25.81 -10.67 -6.75
CA ILE A 191 -25.99 -11.31 -5.45
C ILE A 191 -27.49 -11.27 -5.13
N LYS A 192 -28.09 -12.46 -5.08
CA LYS A 192 -29.50 -12.61 -4.71
C LYS A 192 -29.68 -12.09 -3.29
N ARG A 193 -30.51 -11.06 -3.11
CA ARG A 193 -30.88 -10.56 -1.77
C ARG A 193 -31.47 -11.72 -0.98
N SER A 194 -30.94 -11.96 0.22
CA SER A 194 -31.52 -12.95 1.15
C SER A 194 -33.02 -12.70 1.32
N PHE A 195 -33.82 -13.77 1.35
CA PHE A 195 -35.28 -13.76 1.40
C PHE A 195 -35.84 -12.80 2.47
N ARG A 196 -35.12 -12.63 3.59
CA ARG A 196 -35.47 -11.74 4.71
C ARG A 196 -35.49 -10.23 4.37
N HIS A 197 -34.96 -9.81 3.21
CA HIS A 197 -34.96 -8.41 2.77
C HIS A 197 -36.06 -8.07 1.76
N HIS A 198 -36.90 -9.04 1.37
CA HIS A 198 -38.03 -8.80 0.46
C HIS A 198 -39.18 -8.02 1.13
N THR A 199 -39.24 -7.99 2.46
CA THR A 199 -40.34 -7.40 3.22
C THR A 199 -40.18 -5.90 3.51
N VAL A 200 -38.98 -5.32 3.37
CA VAL A 200 -38.71 -3.94 3.84
C VAL A 200 -39.02 -2.86 2.79
N TYR A 201 -39.12 -3.22 1.50
CA TYR A 201 -39.40 -2.24 0.43
C TYR A 201 -40.89 -2.00 0.15
N HIS A 202 -41.79 -2.70 0.84
CA HIS A 202 -43.24 -2.57 0.58
C HIS A 202 -43.98 -1.58 1.50
N LEU A 203 -43.30 -0.88 2.43
CA LEU A 203 -43.99 0.02 3.36
C LEU A 203 -43.92 1.52 3.02
N ASN A 204 -43.16 1.94 2.00
CA ASN A 204 -43.05 3.35 1.62
C ASN A 204 -43.50 3.58 0.17
N CYS A 205 -44.79 3.38 -0.09
CA CYS A 205 -45.48 3.96 -1.24
C CYS A 205 -46.91 4.30 -0.82
N THR A 206 -47.07 5.36 -0.04
CA THR A 206 -48.36 6.05 0.10
C THR A 206 -48.50 6.94 -1.13
N THR A 207 -49.06 6.40 -2.20
CA THR A 207 -49.66 7.23 -3.25
C THR A 207 -51.16 7.11 -3.11
N SER A 208 -51.81 8.24 -2.86
CA SER A 208 -53.26 8.33 -2.75
C SER A 208 -53.88 7.94 -4.08
N SER A 209 -54.69 6.89 -4.07
CA SER A 209 -55.57 6.54 -5.19
C SER A 209 -56.60 7.65 -5.42
N THR A 210 -56.76 8.08 -6.66
CA THR A 210 -58.10 8.35 -7.19
C THR A 210 -58.16 8.11 -8.70
N ASN A 211 -59.14 7.28 -9.05
CA ASN A 211 -59.57 6.74 -10.35
C ASN A 211 -59.68 7.75 -11.51
N ILE A 212 -59.61 7.27 -12.77
CA ILE A 212 -60.73 7.19 -13.76
C ILE A 212 -60.40 6.21 -14.93
N ALA A 213 -61.34 5.27 -15.18
CA ALA A 213 -61.85 4.60 -16.42
C ALA A 213 -60.95 4.46 -17.70
N SER A 214 -60.62 3.25 -18.19
CA SER A 214 -61.30 2.37 -19.21
C SER A 214 -61.19 2.92 -20.68
N ILE A 215 -60.94 2.21 -21.81
CA ILE A 215 -61.27 0.87 -22.41
C ILE A 215 -60.20 0.57 -23.57
N PRO A 216 -60.27 -0.42 -24.51
CA PRO A 216 -59.60 -1.75 -24.48
C PRO A 216 -58.75 -2.22 -25.71
N LYS A 217 -58.18 -3.44 -25.57
CA LYS A 217 -57.84 -4.53 -26.55
C LYS A 217 -56.68 -4.31 -27.54
N GLU A 218 -55.70 -5.24 -27.55
CA GLU A 218 -55.63 -6.33 -28.53
C GLU A 218 -54.62 -7.43 -28.13
N LYS A 219 -54.95 -8.69 -28.44
CA LYS A 219 -54.14 -9.90 -28.22
C LYS A 219 -53.34 -10.20 -29.48
N ALA A 220 -52.09 -10.63 -29.34
CA ALA A 220 -51.46 -11.55 -30.29
C ALA A 220 -50.49 -12.49 -29.58
N PHE A 221 -50.54 -13.75 -30.01
CA PHE A 221 -49.93 -14.96 -29.47
C PHE A 221 -48.51 -15.15 -30.05
N ALA A 222 -47.58 -15.60 -29.18
CA ALA A 222 -46.42 -16.51 -29.30
C ALA A 222 -46.01 -17.07 -30.70
N PRO A 223 -44.72 -17.41 -30.97
CA PRO A 223 -44.03 -18.43 -30.17
C PRO A 223 -42.54 -18.24 -29.86
N SER A 224 -42.21 -18.85 -28.72
CA SER A 224 -40.92 -19.33 -28.26
C SER A 224 -40.19 -20.24 -29.25
N TYR A 225 -38.88 -20.06 -29.39
CA TYR A 225 -37.94 -21.10 -29.79
C TYR A 225 -36.97 -21.41 -28.64
N SER A 226 -36.73 -22.70 -28.49
CA SER A 226 -36.05 -23.35 -27.39
C SER A 226 -34.54 -23.49 -27.62
N SER A 227 -33.84 -23.61 -26.49
CA SER A 227 -32.72 -24.53 -26.21
C SER A 227 -31.49 -24.54 -27.14
N GLY A 228 -30.36 -24.10 -26.58
CA GLY A 228 -29.01 -24.55 -26.96
C GLY A 228 -28.12 -24.63 -25.72
N LYS A 229 -28.02 -25.82 -25.12
CA LYS A 229 -26.96 -26.22 -24.17
C LYS A 229 -25.79 -26.77 -24.99
N THR A 230 -24.55 -26.40 -24.63
CA THR A 230 -23.25 -27.11 -24.80
C THR A 230 -22.15 -26.08 -24.52
N ASP A 231 -21.04 -26.29 -23.83
CA ASP A 231 -20.51 -27.42 -23.08
C ASP A 231 -19.50 -26.87 -22.06
N LYS A 232 -19.40 -27.56 -20.93
CA LYS A 232 -18.30 -27.38 -19.98
C LYS A 232 -17.10 -28.16 -20.50
N THR A 233 -16.01 -27.49 -20.85
CA THR A 233 -14.70 -28.14 -20.95
C THR A 233 -14.06 -28.16 -19.58
N ASP A 234 -14.04 -29.36 -19.00
CA ASP A 234 -13.21 -29.75 -17.85
C ASP A 234 -11.73 -29.48 -18.19
N VAL A 235 -11.05 -28.69 -17.36
CA VAL A 235 -9.61 -28.49 -17.46
C VAL A 235 -8.98 -29.40 -16.41
N HIS A 236 -8.38 -30.49 -16.90
CA HIS A 236 -7.58 -31.42 -16.12
C HIS A 236 -6.32 -30.72 -15.62
N TYR A 237 -6.12 -30.67 -14.31
CA TYR A 237 -4.84 -30.30 -13.70
C TYR A 237 -4.05 -31.59 -13.48
N GLU A 238 -2.84 -31.70 -14.02
CA GLU A 238 -1.89 -32.71 -13.55
C GLU A 238 -1.24 -32.19 -12.26
N GLU A 239 -1.34 -33.03 -11.23
CA GLU A 239 -0.71 -32.85 -9.93
C GLU A 239 0.80 -33.13 -10.08
N LEU A 240 1.62 -32.09 -9.97
CA LEU A 240 3.07 -32.25 -9.93
C LEU A 240 3.46 -32.92 -8.61
N GLN A 241 3.82 -34.20 -8.65
CA GLN A 241 4.43 -34.90 -7.53
C GLN A 241 5.80 -34.30 -7.23
N GLU A 242 5.91 -33.67 -6.06
CA GLU A 242 7.15 -33.14 -5.50
C GLU A 242 7.99 -34.33 -4.98
N GLN A 243 9.00 -34.77 -5.74
CA GLN A 243 9.99 -35.71 -5.22
C GLN A 243 10.83 -35.01 -4.14
N GLN A 244 10.61 -35.39 -2.89
CA GLN A 244 11.48 -35.03 -1.77
C GLN A 244 12.88 -35.61 -2.01
N ALA A 245 13.86 -34.71 -2.15
CA ALA A 245 15.26 -35.10 -2.14
C ALA A 245 15.65 -35.58 -0.73
N ASP A 246 16.19 -36.79 -0.69
CA ASP A 246 16.66 -37.49 0.50
C ASP A 246 17.76 -36.68 1.21
N ARG A 247 17.57 -36.44 2.51
CA ARG A 247 18.59 -35.86 3.40
C ARG A 247 19.45 -37.00 3.91
N SER A 248 20.52 -37.31 3.20
CA SER A 248 21.56 -38.21 3.68
C SER A 248 22.92 -37.85 3.08
N SER A 249 23.89 -37.61 3.96
CA SER A 249 25.34 -37.54 3.72
C SER A 249 25.90 -36.37 2.89
N VAL A 250 26.41 -35.36 3.59
CA VAL A 250 27.75 -34.80 3.27
C VAL A 250 28.55 -34.70 4.58
N MET A 251 29.44 -35.69 4.75
CA MET A 251 30.52 -35.69 5.73
C MET A 251 31.55 -34.60 5.41
N MET A 252 32.24 -34.16 6.47
CA MET A 252 33.49 -33.40 6.47
C MET A 252 34.48 -33.83 5.39
N VAL A 253 35.14 -32.85 4.77
CA VAL A 253 36.57 -32.95 4.43
C VAL A 253 37.22 -31.57 4.67
N ILE A 254 38.07 -31.55 5.70
CA ILE A 254 39.25 -30.68 6.01
C ILE A 254 39.11 -29.17 5.77
#